data_AF-A0A0J1HVC3-F1
#
_entry.id   AF-A0A0J1HVC3-F1
#
_cell.length_a   1.000
_cell.length_b   1.000
_cell.length_c   1.000
_cell.angle_alpha   90.00
_cell.angle_beta   90.00
_cell.angle_gamma   90.00
#
_symmetry.space_group_name_H-M   'P 1'
#
loop_
_entity.id
_entity.type
_entity.pdbx_description
1 polymer ?
#
loop_
_entity_poly.entity_id
_entity_poly.type
_entity_poly.pdbx_seq_one_letter_code
_entity_poly.pdbx_strand_id
1 'polypeptide(L)'
;MPGTPGKVTGGSSTKLGKNMFEEMGLPKTTKRTPYEAQHIIPKEFRRHPVLQKIGMDMDDASNGFFLRVPDADVSVTSRHKGYHAVYSNFVRGKLDEIDIRQDISIIEKQVFELQQKLRLLQEKGLPLYMKGNYLEKELKRIKEIGLEQYKIERMDKEVATPVWKRGGGATVDLWERWYNK
;
A
#
# COMPACT_ATOMS: atom_id res chain seq x y z
N MET A 1 -15.15 -11.67 -2.24
CA MET A 1 -13.67 -11.80 -2.37
C MET A 1 -13.28 -13.27 -2.32
N PRO A 2 -12.15 -13.70 -2.91
CA PRO A 2 -11.70 -15.09 -2.81
C PRO A 2 -11.37 -15.47 -1.36
N GLY A 3 -11.84 -16.64 -0.91
CA GLY A 3 -11.66 -17.05 0.49
C GLY A 3 -12.76 -17.98 1.00
N THR A 4 -12.73 -18.25 2.30
CA THR A 4 -13.76 -19.00 3.02
C THR A 4 -13.99 -18.35 4.39
N PRO A 5 -15.18 -17.81 4.70
CA PRO A 5 -15.44 -17.09 5.95
C PRO A 5 -14.90 -17.79 7.20
N GLY A 6 -14.29 -17.02 8.10
CA GLY A 6 -13.63 -17.53 9.30
C GLY A 6 -12.23 -18.11 9.09
N LYS A 7 -11.77 -18.33 7.85
CA LYS A 7 -10.49 -18.98 7.54
C LYS A 7 -9.64 -18.19 6.55
N VAL A 8 -8.69 -17.41 7.07
CA VAL A 8 -7.71 -16.68 6.24
C VAL A 8 -6.57 -17.58 5.81
N THR A 9 -6.29 -17.68 4.51
CA THR A 9 -5.20 -18.48 3.93
C THR A 9 -4.12 -17.62 3.29
N GLY A 10 -3.01 -18.23 2.88
CA GLY A 10 -1.92 -17.56 2.16
C GLY A 10 -0.98 -16.74 3.05
N GLY A 11 -0.25 -15.81 2.43
CA GLY A 11 0.81 -15.00 3.03
C GLY A 11 2.19 -15.23 2.43
N SER A 12 2.28 -15.81 1.24
CA SER A 12 3.54 -16.06 0.52
C SER A 12 3.59 -15.24 -0.75
N SER A 13 4.47 -14.24 -0.80
CA SER A 13 4.69 -13.42 -2.01
C SER A 13 5.16 -14.28 -3.19
N THR A 14 5.83 -15.41 -2.91
CA THR A 14 6.17 -16.44 -3.91
C THR A 14 4.94 -17.15 -4.44
N LYS A 15 3.96 -17.52 -3.60
CA LYS A 15 2.72 -18.14 -4.08
C LYS A 15 1.84 -17.13 -4.82
N LEU A 16 1.65 -15.94 -4.25
CA LEU A 16 0.90 -14.84 -4.84
C LEU A 16 1.30 -14.58 -6.29
N GLY A 17 2.59 -14.31 -6.55
CA GLY A 17 2.99 -14.00 -7.92
C GLY A 17 2.95 -15.21 -8.87
N LYS A 18 2.84 -16.46 -8.38
CA LYS A 18 2.60 -17.63 -9.24
C LYS A 18 1.13 -17.61 -9.68
N ASN A 19 0.23 -17.34 -8.75
CA ASN A 19 -1.20 -17.18 -9.02
C ASN A 19 -1.46 -16.02 -9.98
N MET A 20 -0.76 -14.88 -9.81
CA MET A 20 -0.86 -13.74 -10.74
C MET A 20 -0.40 -14.09 -12.16
N PHE A 21 0.68 -14.85 -12.35
CA PHE A 21 1.07 -15.29 -13.69
C PHE A 21 0.04 -16.22 -14.32
N GLU A 22 -0.50 -17.17 -13.54
CA GLU A 22 -1.56 -18.05 -14.02
C GLU A 22 -2.80 -17.27 -14.46
N GLU A 23 -3.22 -16.26 -13.68
CA GLU A 23 -4.34 -15.36 -14.06
C GLU A 23 -4.07 -14.60 -15.36
N MET A 24 -2.81 -14.23 -15.62
CA MET A 24 -2.38 -13.62 -16.88
C MET A 24 -2.23 -14.61 -18.05
N GLY A 25 -2.54 -15.90 -17.85
CA GLY A 25 -2.34 -16.95 -18.86
C GLY A 25 -0.88 -17.36 -19.07
N LEU A 26 0.01 -17.03 -18.13
CA LEU A 26 1.44 -17.33 -18.18
C LEU A 26 1.80 -18.51 -17.27
N PRO A 27 2.86 -19.28 -17.58
CA PRO A 27 3.33 -20.35 -16.71
C PRO A 27 3.69 -19.85 -15.31
N LYS A 28 3.35 -20.61 -14.26
CA LYS A 28 3.74 -20.31 -12.86
C LYS A 28 5.25 -20.23 -12.64
N THR A 29 6.04 -20.78 -13.56
CA THR A 29 7.51 -20.77 -13.57
C THR A 29 8.12 -19.51 -14.20
N THR A 30 7.29 -18.61 -14.74
CA THR A 30 7.74 -17.35 -15.35
C THR A 30 8.60 -16.55 -14.38
N LYS A 31 9.73 -16.02 -14.87
CA LYS A 31 10.62 -15.17 -14.09
C LYS A 31 9.97 -13.80 -13.87
N ARG A 32 10.01 -13.30 -12.63
CA ARG A 32 9.40 -12.01 -12.26
C ARG A 32 10.29 -10.82 -12.52
N THR A 33 11.61 -10.99 -12.51
CA THR A 33 12.58 -9.91 -12.65
C THR A 33 12.27 -9.07 -13.89
N PRO A 34 12.20 -7.73 -13.79
CA PRO A 34 12.59 -6.87 -12.66
C PRO A 34 11.49 -6.53 -11.63
N TYR A 35 10.42 -7.33 -11.52
CA TYR A 35 9.27 -7.08 -10.65
C TYR A 35 9.24 -7.98 -9.41
N GLU A 36 8.58 -7.49 -8.36
CA GLU A 36 8.16 -8.25 -7.18
C GLU A 36 6.63 -8.27 -7.07
N ALA A 37 6.10 -9.36 -6.49
CA ALA A 37 4.69 -9.46 -6.19
C ALA A 37 4.40 -8.77 -4.84
N GLN A 38 3.69 -7.65 -4.91
CA GLN A 38 3.19 -6.91 -3.76
C GLN A 38 1.79 -7.41 -3.40
N HIS A 39 1.56 -7.65 -2.11
CA HIS A 39 0.23 -7.86 -1.55
C HIS A 39 -0.46 -6.50 -1.40
N ILE A 40 -1.59 -6.29 -2.07
CA ILE A 40 -2.36 -5.04 -1.97
C ILE A 40 -2.91 -4.88 -0.56
N ILE A 41 -3.64 -5.87 -0.04
CA ILE A 41 -3.88 -5.98 1.40
C ILE A 41 -2.69 -6.75 1.99
N PRO A 42 -1.84 -6.10 2.82
CA PRO A 42 -0.59 -6.69 3.29
C PRO A 42 -0.78 -8.00 4.06
N LYS A 43 0.07 -8.98 3.76
CA LYS A 43 0.01 -10.33 4.35
C LYS A 43 0.16 -10.35 5.87
N GLU A 44 0.82 -9.36 6.48
CA GLU A 44 0.92 -9.24 7.94
C GLU A 44 -0.44 -9.06 8.62
N PHE A 45 -1.45 -8.59 7.90
CA PHE A 45 -2.81 -8.41 8.43
C PHE A 45 -3.67 -9.66 8.33
N ARG A 46 -3.11 -10.83 8.01
CA ARG A 46 -3.84 -12.10 7.98
C ARG A 46 -4.61 -12.43 9.29
N ARG A 47 -4.19 -11.84 10.42
CA ARG A 47 -4.85 -11.97 11.73
C ARG A 47 -5.79 -10.81 12.08
N HIS A 48 -6.00 -9.87 11.16
CA HIS A 48 -6.91 -8.76 11.38
C HIS A 48 -8.36 -9.27 11.49
N PRO A 49 -9.15 -8.85 12.49
CA PRO A 49 -10.49 -9.40 12.73
C PRO A 49 -11.42 -9.34 11.50
N VAL A 50 -11.40 -8.22 10.77
CA VAL A 50 -12.14 -8.06 9.51
C VAL A 50 -11.77 -9.13 8.47
N LEU A 51 -10.47 -9.35 8.25
CA LEU A 51 -10.00 -10.34 7.28
C LEU A 51 -10.29 -11.77 7.74
N GLN A 52 -10.23 -12.03 9.06
CA GLN A 52 -10.63 -13.31 9.64
C GLN A 52 -12.10 -13.61 9.43
N LYS A 53 -12.98 -12.62 9.65
CA LYS A 53 -14.43 -12.79 9.48
C LYS A 53 -14.77 -13.18 8.04
N ILE A 54 -14.24 -12.47 7.05
CA ILE A 54 -14.49 -12.77 5.63
C ILE A 54 -13.64 -13.94 5.10
N GLY A 55 -12.56 -14.29 5.80
CA GLY A 55 -11.71 -15.43 5.46
C GLY A 55 -10.96 -15.29 4.14
N MET A 56 -10.37 -14.12 3.90
CA MET A 56 -9.66 -13.79 2.66
C MET A 56 -8.51 -14.78 2.34
N ASP A 57 -8.34 -15.15 1.07
CA ASP A 57 -7.08 -15.77 0.61
C ASP A 57 -6.06 -14.68 0.26
N MET A 58 -5.02 -14.53 1.10
CA MET A 58 -4.03 -13.48 0.92
C MET A 58 -3.20 -13.66 -0.35
N ASP A 59 -3.06 -14.89 -0.85
CA ASP A 59 -2.25 -15.20 -2.03
C ASP A 59 -3.07 -15.27 -3.33
N ASP A 60 -4.37 -14.95 -3.28
CA ASP A 60 -5.17 -14.83 -4.49
C ASP A 60 -4.65 -13.71 -5.40
N ALA A 61 -4.72 -13.93 -6.71
CA ALA A 61 -4.15 -13.02 -7.71
C ALA A 61 -4.80 -11.62 -7.68
N SER A 62 -6.08 -11.53 -7.31
CA SER A 62 -6.80 -10.25 -7.13
C SER A 62 -6.17 -9.37 -6.04
N ASN A 63 -5.50 -9.98 -5.05
CA ASN A 63 -4.76 -9.27 -3.99
C ASN A 63 -3.31 -8.95 -4.38
N GLY A 64 -2.93 -9.19 -5.62
CA GLY A 64 -1.57 -9.04 -6.10
C GLY A 64 -1.37 -7.92 -7.09
N PHE A 65 -0.22 -7.25 -6.98
CA PHE A 65 0.24 -6.32 -8.01
C PHE A 65 1.74 -6.50 -8.26
N PHE A 66 2.13 -6.65 -9.53
CA PHE A 66 3.55 -6.68 -9.89
C PHE A 66 4.08 -5.25 -9.90
N LEU A 67 4.95 -4.95 -8.95
CA LEU A 67 5.63 -3.66 -8.86
C LEU A 67 7.11 -3.85 -9.17
N ARG A 68 7.67 -2.91 -9.95
CA ARG A 68 9.08 -2.97 -10.30
C ARG A 68 9.92 -2.73 -9.04
N VAL A 69 11.04 -3.43 -8.94
CA VAL A 69 12.04 -3.17 -7.91
C VAL A 69 12.56 -1.72 -8.06
N PRO A 70 12.81 -0.97 -6.97
CA PRO A 70 13.37 0.37 -7.07
C PRO A 70 14.71 0.39 -7.82
N ASP A 71 14.82 1.26 -8.82
CA ASP A 71 16.02 1.56 -9.58
C ASP A 71 16.04 3.03 -10.03
N ALA A 72 17.05 3.41 -10.82
CA ALA A 72 17.28 4.80 -11.22
C ALA A 72 16.28 5.31 -12.27
N ASP A 73 15.53 4.44 -12.94
CA ASP A 73 14.63 4.86 -14.01
C ASP A 73 13.31 5.40 -13.45
N VAL A 74 12.73 6.35 -14.19
CA VAL A 74 11.40 6.88 -13.92
C VAL A 74 10.34 5.80 -14.09
N SER A 75 9.28 5.86 -13.28
CA SER A 75 8.09 5.04 -13.45
C SER A 75 6.80 5.81 -13.28
N VAL A 76 5.78 5.28 -13.95
CA VAL A 76 4.39 5.67 -13.74
C VAL A 76 3.76 4.93 -12.56
N THR A 77 4.26 3.73 -12.20
CA THR A 77 3.74 2.93 -11.07
C THR A 77 4.64 3.01 -9.85
N SER A 78 4.12 2.51 -8.74
CA SER A 78 4.87 2.41 -7.48
C SER A 78 6.06 1.46 -7.61
N ARG A 79 6.99 1.55 -6.67
CA ARG A 79 8.14 0.63 -6.58
C ARG A 79 8.00 -0.23 -5.33
N HIS A 80 8.47 -1.47 -5.39
CA HIS A 80 8.41 -2.42 -4.27
C HIS A 80 9.71 -3.21 -4.11
N LYS A 81 10.24 -3.21 -2.89
CA LYS A 81 11.29 -4.13 -2.42
C LYS A 81 11.15 -4.34 -0.93
N GLY A 82 10.68 -5.53 -0.54
CA GLY A 82 10.50 -5.86 0.87
C GLY A 82 9.48 -4.95 1.61
N TYR A 83 9.62 -4.83 2.92
CA TYR A 83 8.61 -4.27 3.82
C TYR A 83 8.45 -2.74 3.77
N HIS A 84 7.22 -2.22 3.84
CA HIS A 84 6.85 -0.79 3.71
C HIS A 84 5.88 -0.30 4.81
N ALA A 85 6.41 -0.01 6.00
CA ALA A 85 5.61 0.34 7.18
C ALA A 85 4.54 1.43 6.98
N VAL A 86 4.81 2.48 6.19
CA VAL A 86 3.86 3.57 5.97
C VAL A 86 2.61 3.08 5.26
N TYR A 87 2.79 2.35 4.16
CA TYR A 87 1.69 1.77 3.41
C TYR A 87 0.92 0.79 4.29
N SER A 88 1.63 -0.13 4.97
CA SER A 88 1.00 -1.08 5.88
C SER A 88 0.17 -0.39 6.96
N ASN A 89 0.69 0.65 7.62
CA ASN A 89 -0.03 1.39 8.66
C ASN A 89 -1.29 2.08 8.11
N PHE A 90 -1.20 2.68 6.91
CA PHE A 90 -2.36 3.27 6.25
C PHE A 90 -3.45 2.21 5.97
N VAL A 91 -3.08 1.07 5.38
CA VAL A 91 -4.04 -0.02 5.09
C VAL A 91 -4.65 -0.57 6.38
N ARG A 92 -3.86 -0.70 7.45
CA ARG A 92 -4.36 -1.12 8.76
C ARG A 92 -5.44 -0.17 9.28
N GLY A 93 -5.20 1.13 9.25
CA GLY A 93 -6.18 2.13 9.65
C GLY A 93 -7.50 2.00 8.89
N LYS A 94 -7.44 1.79 7.56
CA LYS A 94 -8.65 1.57 6.76
C LYS A 94 -9.38 0.26 7.05
N LEU A 95 -8.67 -0.78 7.47
CA LEU A 95 -9.31 -2.01 7.95
C LEU A 95 -9.93 -1.83 9.34
N ASP A 96 -9.29 -1.05 10.22
CA ASP A 96 -9.79 -0.73 11.57
C ASP A 96 -11.09 0.11 11.52
N GLU A 97 -11.32 0.87 10.45
CA GLU A 97 -12.55 1.66 10.21
C GLU A 97 -13.78 0.79 9.86
N ILE A 98 -13.61 -0.47 9.47
CA ILE A 98 -14.71 -1.34 9.05
C ILE A 98 -15.43 -1.95 10.27
N ASP A 99 -16.74 -1.75 10.37
CA ASP A 99 -17.55 -2.31 11.47
C ASP A 99 -17.72 -3.83 11.31
N ILE A 100 -16.97 -4.58 12.11
CA ILE A 100 -17.00 -6.05 12.11
C ILE A 100 -18.36 -6.64 12.48
N ARG A 101 -19.31 -5.88 13.01
CA ARG A 101 -20.65 -6.38 13.34
C ARG A 101 -21.55 -6.52 12.10
N GLN A 102 -21.18 -5.89 10.98
CA GLN A 102 -21.91 -5.96 9.72
C GLN A 102 -21.91 -7.38 9.13
N ASP A 103 -22.83 -7.65 8.20
CA ASP A 103 -22.86 -8.91 7.46
C ASP A 103 -21.59 -9.14 6.65
N ILE A 104 -21.22 -10.42 6.47
CA ILE A 104 -20.01 -10.81 5.75
C ILE A 104 -19.97 -10.20 4.35
N SER A 105 -21.09 -10.20 3.62
CA SER A 105 -21.17 -9.66 2.26
C SER A 105 -20.90 -8.15 2.20
N ILE A 106 -21.29 -7.39 3.22
CA ILE A 106 -21.02 -5.95 3.33
C ILE A 106 -19.54 -5.72 3.57
N ILE A 107 -18.96 -6.47 4.51
CA ILE A 107 -17.54 -6.38 4.84
C ILE A 107 -16.68 -6.79 3.64
N GLU A 108 -17.03 -7.86 2.93
CA GLU A 108 -16.34 -8.27 1.71
C GLU A 108 -16.36 -7.18 0.65
N LYS A 109 -17.49 -6.49 0.48
CA LYS A 109 -17.61 -5.36 -0.45
C LYS A 109 -16.69 -4.20 -0.04
N GLN A 110 -16.67 -3.83 1.24
CA GLN A 110 -15.80 -2.74 1.74
C GLN A 110 -14.31 -3.08 1.58
N VAL A 111 -13.90 -4.31 1.91
CA VAL A 111 -12.51 -4.75 1.74
C VAL A 111 -12.13 -4.82 0.26
N PHE A 112 -13.05 -5.26 -0.61
CA PHE A 112 -12.85 -5.24 -2.05
C PHE A 112 -12.68 -3.80 -2.57
N GLU A 113 -13.54 -2.86 -2.19
CA GLU A 113 -13.43 -1.45 -2.58
C GLU A 113 -12.13 -0.81 -2.09
N LEU A 114 -11.71 -1.12 -0.85
CA LEU A 114 -10.41 -0.73 -0.32
C LEU A 114 -9.28 -1.28 -1.20
N GLN A 115 -9.29 -2.57 -1.51
CA GLN A 115 -8.30 -3.22 -2.37
C GLN A 115 -8.21 -2.55 -3.75
N GLN A 116 -9.35 -2.27 -4.39
CA GLN A 116 -9.36 -1.62 -5.71
C GLN A 116 -8.80 -0.20 -5.66
N LYS A 117 -9.15 0.60 -4.65
CA LYS A 117 -8.59 1.94 -4.46
C LYS A 117 -7.08 1.92 -4.23
N LEU A 118 -6.60 1.00 -3.38
CA LEU A 118 -5.18 0.85 -3.11
C LEU A 118 -4.40 0.46 -4.38
N ARG A 119 -4.93 -0.46 -5.19
CA ARG A 119 -4.38 -0.82 -6.50
C ARG A 119 -4.24 0.40 -7.39
N LEU A 120 -5.32 1.17 -7.55
CA LEU A 120 -5.34 2.37 -8.38
C LEU A 120 -4.29 3.41 -7.96
N LEU A 121 -4.12 3.62 -6.65
CA LEU A 121 -3.11 4.56 -6.14
C LEU A 121 -1.69 4.07 -6.42
N GLN A 122 -1.47 2.75 -6.33
CA GLN A 122 -0.17 2.18 -6.66
C GLN A 122 0.14 2.24 -8.16
N GLU A 123 -0.87 2.04 -9.01
CA GLU A 123 -0.80 2.22 -10.47
C GLU A 123 -0.47 3.66 -10.84
N LYS A 124 -0.97 4.64 -10.07
CA LYS A 124 -0.66 6.07 -10.21
C LYS A 124 0.68 6.49 -9.59
N GLY A 125 1.46 5.54 -9.09
CA GLY A 125 2.82 5.82 -8.62
C GLY A 125 2.92 6.37 -7.20
N LEU A 126 1.88 6.22 -6.37
CA LEU A 126 1.93 6.71 -5.00
C LEU A 126 2.98 5.92 -4.19
N PRO A 127 4.01 6.57 -3.63
CA PRO A 127 5.15 5.86 -3.06
C PRO A 127 4.74 5.00 -1.85
N LEU A 128 5.34 3.81 -1.73
CA LEU A 128 5.18 2.92 -0.57
C LEU A 128 6.16 3.23 0.58
N TYR A 129 7.33 3.80 0.26
CA TYR A 129 8.44 4.04 1.20
C TYR A 129 8.65 5.51 1.48
N MET A 130 8.99 5.84 2.73
CA MET A 130 9.66 7.11 3.03
C MET A 130 11.00 7.19 2.28
N LYS A 131 11.43 8.40 1.90
CA LYS A 131 12.80 8.59 1.40
C LYS A 131 13.76 8.53 2.59
N GLY A 132 14.87 7.81 2.42
CA GLY A 132 15.81 7.47 3.51
C GLY A 132 16.37 8.66 4.30
N ASN A 133 16.50 9.84 3.69
CA ASN A 133 16.96 11.06 4.38
C ASN A 133 15.82 12.04 4.70
N TYR A 134 14.55 11.68 4.47
CA TYR A 134 13.43 12.58 4.65
C TYR A 134 13.22 12.91 6.13
N LEU A 135 13.10 11.88 6.98
CA LEU A 135 12.94 12.08 8.42
C LEU A 135 14.12 12.84 9.02
N GLU A 136 15.35 12.49 8.64
CA GLU A 136 16.56 13.20 9.09
C GLU A 136 16.57 14.66 8.65
N LYS A 137 16.18 14.96 7.41
CA LYS A 137 16.08 16.33 6.89
C LYS A 137 14.98 17.13 7.58
N GLU A 138 13.80 16.54 7.78
CA GLU A 138 12.68 17.22 8.44
C GLU A 138 13.01 17.47 9.92
N LEU A 139 13.61 16.49 10.62
CA LEU A 139 14.07 16.65 12.01
C LEU A 139 15.19 17.69 12.12
N LYS A 140 16.18 17.66 11.21
CA LYS A 140 17.23 18.68 11.14
C LYS A 140 16.62 20.07 10.94
N ARG A 141 15.66 20.19 10.02
CA ARG A 141 15.00 21.47 9.74
C ARG A 141 14.18 21.97 10.92
N ILE A 142 13.40 21.12 11.59
CA ILE A 142 12.66 21.47 12.81
C ILE A 142 13.64 21.96 13.90
N LYS A 143 14.81 21.31 14.04
CA LYS A 143 15.86 21.74 14.97
C LYS A 143 16.46 23.10 14.61
N GLU A 144 16.56 23.42 13.32
CA GLU A 144 17.15 24.67 12.81
C GLU A 144 16.17 25.87 12.91
N ILE A 145 14.90 25.67 12.55
CA ILE A 145 13.94 26.79 12.43
C ILE A 145 12.88 26.81 13.54
N GLY A 146 12.80 25.75 14.35
CA GLY A 146 11.77 25.59 15.38
C GLY A 146 10.43 25.07 14.81
N LEU A 147 9.65 24.41 15.67
CA LEU A 147 8.44 23.69 15.26
C LEU A 147 7.36 24.60 14.66
N GLU A 148 7.15 25.79 15.22
CA GLU A 148 6.10 26.71 14.77
C GLU A 148 6.42 27.33 13.40
N GLN A 149 7.66 27.78 13.19
CA GLN A 149 8.11 28.28 11.89
C GLN A 149 8.10 27.18 10.83
N TYR A 150 8.49 25.96 11.21
CA TYR A 150 8.42 24.79 10.33
C TYR A 150 6.99 24.51 9.86
N LYS A 151 5.99 24.60 10.74
CA LYS A 151 4.56 24.40 10.37
C LYS A 151 4.11 25.45 9.34
N ILE A 152 4.48 26.71 9.53
CA ILE A 152 4.14 27.81 8.60
C ILE A 152 4.79 27.56 7.23
N GLU A 153 6.09 27.28 7.19
CA GLU A 153 6.82 27.01 5.94
C GLU A 153 6.29 25.76 5.21
N ARG A 154 5.87 24.73 5.95
CA ARG A 154 5.28 23.53 5.34
C ARG A 154 3.91 23.84 4.76
N MET A 155 3.09 24.63 5.44
CA MET A 155 1.77 25.00 4.97
C MET A 155 1.85 25.75 3.64
N ASP A 156 2.75 26.73 3.51
CA ASP A 156 2.96 27.48 2.26
C ASP A 156 3.53 26.61 1.14
N LYS A 157 4.51 25.76 1.45
CA LYS A 157 5.13 24.85 0.47
C LYS A 157 4.16 23.77 -0.04
N GLU A 158 3.22 23.36 0.82
CA GLU A 158 2.13 22.44 0.48
C GLU A 158 1.05 23.06 -0.41
N VAL A 159 1.00 24.38 -0.52
CA VAL A 159 0.14 25.08 -1.50
C VAL A 159 0.87 25.22 -2.84
N ALA A 160 2.17 25.53 -2.83
CA ALA A 160 2.90 25.95 -4.04
C ALA A 160 3.49 24.83 -4.92
N THR A 161 3.84 23.65 -4.38
CA THR A 161 4.61 22.64 -5.13
C THR A 161 3.72 21.48 -5.61
N PRO A 162 3.75 20.99 -6.85
CA PRO A 162 3.02 19.76 -7.20
C PRO A 162 3.55 18.54 -6.41
N VAL A 163 2.65 17.65 -5.97
CA VAL A 163 2.97 16.60 -4.97
C VAL A 163 4.11 15.66 -5.41
N TRP A 164 4.20 15.32 -6.70
CA TRP A 164 5.28 14.48 -7.24
C TRP A 164 6.66 15.16 -7.23
N LYS A 165 6.72 16.49 -7.05
CA LYS A 165 7.96 17.26 -6.87
C LYS A 165 8.29 17.53 -5.40
N ARG A 166 7.41 17.19 -4.44
CA ARG A 166 7.59 17.52 -3.01
C ARG A 166 8.66 16.69 -2.30
N GLY A 167 9.22 15.68 -2.95
CA GLY A 167 10.50 15.07 -2.53
C GLY A 167 10.50 14.33 -1.18
N GLY A 168 9.38 14.24 -0.46
CA GLY A 168 9.17 13.29 0.63
C GLY A 168 8.69 11.97 0.06
N GLY A 169 9.15 10.85 0.59
CA GLY A 169 8.55 9.56 0.23
C GLY A 169 7.11 9.43 0.77
N ALA A 170 6.62 8.21 0.87
CA ALA A 170 5.33 7.90 1.48
C ALA A 170 5.18 8.50 2.88
N THR A 171 4.04 9.12 3.17
CA THR A 171 3.56 9.40 4.54
C THR A 171 2.10 8.94 4.66
N VAL A 172 1.61 8.66 5.87
CA VAL A 172 0.20 8.26 6.06
C VAL A 172 -0.73 9.37 5.58
N ASP A 173 -0.45 10.63 5.92
CA ASP A 173 -1.23 11.79 5.47
C ASP A 173 -1.29 11.93 3.93
N LEU A 174 -0.20 11.58 3.24
CA LEU A 174 -0.17 11.57 1.78
C LEU A 174 -1.12 10.51 1.25
N TRP A 175 -1.09 9.30 1.82
CA TRP A 175 -1.99 8.21 1.46
C TRP A 175 -3.45 8.57 1.74
N GLU A 176 -3.77 9.10 2.92
CA GLU A 176 -5.10 9.62 3.28
C GLU A 176 -5.59 10.66 2.28
N ARG A 177 -4.76 11.65 1.93
CA ARG A 177 -5.15 12.72 1.00
C ARG A 177 -5.51 12.20 -0.39
N TRP A 178 -4.79 11.20 -0.89
CA TRP A 178 -5.05 10.65 -2.22
C TRP A 178 -6.14 9.59 -2.23
N TYR A 179 -6.32 8.87 -1.13
CA TYR A 179 -7.42 7.91 -0.99
C TYR A 179 -8.79 8.58 -0.96
N ASN A 180 -8.86 9.80 -0.42
CA ASN A 180 -10.08 10.59 -0.30
C ASN A 180 -10.35 11.52 -1.50
N LYS A 181 -9.54 11.45 -2.57
CA LYS A 181 -9.77 12.15 -3.84
C LYS A 181 -10.43 11.25 -4.86
#